data_AF-A0A3M2BWN2-F1
#
_entry.id   AF-A0A3M2BWN2-F1
#
_cell.length_a   1.000
_cell.length_b   1.000
_cell.length_c   1.000
_cell.angle_alpha   90.00
_cell.angle_beta   90.00
_cell.angle_gamma   90.00
#
_symmetry.space_group_name_H-M   'P 1'
#
loop_
_entity.id
_entity.type
_entity.pdbx_description
1 polymer ?
#
loop_
_entity_poly.entity_id
_entity_poly.type
_entity_poly.pdbx_seq_one_letter_code
_entity_poly.pdbx_strand_id
1 'polypeptide(L)'
;VAAALEAAVAGAGEGGTFNLSEDEPVTARALLEGMAAALGARCRVVGVPSALVVAAARGLERLGATIPGARDLALSRVAALLTENNPYRSDRARAVLGWRTVTPHAEGLRRTAAWLLGRGGQGGRT
;
A
#
# COMPACT_ATOMS: atom_id res chain seq x y z
N VAL A 1 -8.46 -5.18 -8.39
CA VAL A 1 -7.54 -5.08 -9.55
C VAL A 1 -7.95 -6.01 -10.68
N ALA A 2 -8.17 -7.32 -10.43
CA ALA A 2 -8.58 -8.28 -11.46
C ALA A 2 -9.73 -7.80 -12.37
N ALA A 3 -10.85 -7.34 -11.81
CA ALA A 3 -11.98 -6.82 -12.58
C ALA A 3 -11.64 -5.63 -13.51
N ALA A 4 -10.71 -4.74 -13.12
CA ALA A 4 -10.26 -3.66 -14.00
C ALA A 4 -9.36 -4.17 -15.14
N LEU A 5 -8.54 -5.19 -14.88
CA LEU A 5 -7.75 -5.84 -15.91
C LEU A 5 -8.63 -6.57 -16.92
N GLU A 6 -9.65 -7.29 -16.45
CA GLU A 6 -10.64 -7.95 -17.32
C GLU A 6 -11.35 -6.96 -18.23
N ALA A 7 -11.81 -5.82 -17.68
CA ALA A 7 -12.43 -4.76 -18.46
C ALA A 7 -11.46 -4.19 -19.52
N ALA A 8 -10.20 -3.93 -19.14
CA ALA A 8 -9.20 -3.42 -20.08
C ALA A 8 -8.86 -4.43 -21.20
N VAL A 9 -8.75 -5.72 -20.88
CA VAL A 9 -8.52 -6.79 -21.85
C VAL A 9 -9.71 -6.96 -22.79
N ALA A 10 -10.93 -6.72 -22.31
CA ALA A 10 -12.14 -6.70 -23.13
C ALA A 10 -12.26 -5.46 -24.04
N GLY A 11 -11.26 -4.57 -24.07
CA GLY A 11 -11.21 -3.38 -24.92
C GLY A 11 -11.73 -2.10 -24.27
N ALA A 12 -12.09 -2.12 -22.98
CA ALA A 12 -12.48 -0.90 -22.30
C ALA A 12 -11.25 0.03 -22.12
N GLY A 13 -11.34 1.25 -22.65
CA GLY A 13 -10.33 2.28 -22.39
C GLY A 13 -9.03 2.16 -23.19
N GLU A 14 -9.09 1.67 -24.44
CA GLU A 14 -7.94 1.56 -25.35
C GLU A 14 -7.03 2.81 -25.33
N GLY A 15 -5.73 2.57 -25.19
CA GLY A 15 -4.69 3.61 -25.17
C GLY A 15 -4.60 4.46 -23.89
N GLY A 16 -5.36 4.13 -22.84
CA GLY A 16 -5.39 4.90 -21.59
C GLY A 16 -4.51 4.35 -20.46
N THR A 17 -3.96 5.25 -19.64
CA THR A 17 -3.38 4.91 -18.32
C THR A 17 -4.43 5.10 -17.24
N PHE A 18 -4.57 4.12 -16.36
CA PHE A 18 -5.53 4.13 -15.25
C PHE A 18 -4.81 3.91 -13.92
N ASN A 19 -5.15 4.74 -12.92
CA ASN A 19 -4.73 4.51 -11.55
C ASN A 19 -5.80 3.68 -10.84
N LEU A 20 -5.37 2.61 -10.16
CA LEU A 20 -6.22 1.77 -9.30
C LEU A 20 -5.79 1.99 -7.85
N SER A 21 -6.14 3.15 -7.31
CA SER A 21 -5.96 3.52 -5.90
C SER A 21 -7.30 3.45 -5.14
N GLU A 22 -7.24 3.17 -3.84
CA GLU A 22 -8.40 2.92 -2.97
C GLU A 22 -9.53 3.96 -3.08
N ASP A 23 -10.76 3.48 -2.90
CA ASP A 23 -11.98 4.29 -2.82
C ASP A 23 -12.15 5.00 -1.46
N GLU A 24 -11.37 4.62 -0.45
CA GLU A 24 -11.44 5.14 0.94
C GLU A 24 -10.12 5.81 1.34
N PRO A 25 -10.14 7.03 1.90
CA PRO A 25 -8.91 7.71 2.34
C PRO A 25 -8.36 7.04 3.62
N VAL A 26 -7.43 6.11 3.46
CA VAL A 26 -6.72 5.49 4.58
C VAL A 26 -5.47 6.28 4.92
N THR A 27 -5.36 6.74 6.16
CA THR A 27 -4.14 7.40 6.66
C THR A 27 -3.06 6.37 6.99
N ALA A 28 -1.78 6.76 6.93
CA ALA A 28 -0.66 5.90 7.35
C ALA A 28 -0.83 5.38 8.80
N ARG A 29 -1.39 6.21 9.69
CA ARG A 29 -1.74 5.80 11.06
C ARG A 29 -2.77 4.67 11.05
N ALA A 30 -3.88 4.84 10.34
CA ALA A 30 -4.95 3.84 10.30
C ALA A 30 -4.47 2.52 9.67
N LEU A 31 -3.62 2.59 8.65
CA LEU A 31 -2.97 1.42 8.05
C LEU A 31 -2.12 0.65 9.09
N LEU A 32 -1.23 1.36 9.81
CA LEU A 32 -0.34 0.76 10.80
C LEU A 32 -1.11 0.18 12.00
N GLU A 33 -2.08 0.93 12.52
CA GLU A 33 -2.93 0.49 13.64
C GLU A 33 -3.79 -0.71 13.24
N GLY A 34 -4.41 -0.68 12.05
CA GLY A 34 -5.19 -1.78 11.52
C GLY A 34 -4.36 -3.05 11.31
N MET A 35 -3.13 -2.91 10.79
CA MET A 35 -2.23 -4.05 10.60
C MET A 35 -1.78 -4.65 11.93
N ALA A 36 -1.46 -3.81 12.91
CA ALA A 36 -1.11 -4.26 14.25
C ALA A 36 -2.28 -5.00 14.92
N ALA A 37 -3.49 -4.46 14.81
CA ALA A 37 -4.70 -5.13 15.30
C ALA A 37 -4.90 -6.50 14.63
N ALA A 38 -4.73 -6.59 13.30
CA ALA A 38 -4.85 -7.83 12.55
C ALA A 38 -3.79 -8.88 12.94
N LEU A 39 -2.59 -8.44 13.35
CA LEU A 39 -1.52 -9.30 13.87
C LEU A 39 -1.66 -9.64 15.36
N GLY A 40 -2.64 -9.04 16.06
CA GLY A 40 -2.78 -9.17 17.52
C GLY A 40 -1.66 -8.44 18.30
N ALA A 41 -0.97 -7.50 17.66
CA ALA A 41 0.10 -6.71 18.24
C ALA A 41 -0.42 -5.39 18.81
N ARG A 42 0.27 -4.86 19.83
CA ARG A 42 0.03 -3.49 20.31
C ARG A 42 0.89 -2.53 19.49
N CYS A 43 0.27 -1.51 18.90
CA CYS A 43 0.96 -0.44 18.19
C CYS A 43 0.65 0.90 18.87
N ARG A 44 1.68 1.74 19.02
CA ARG A 44 1.54 3.12 19.45
C ARG A 44 2.16 4.01 18.38
N VAL A 45 1.33 4.65 17.58
CA VAL A 45 1.79 5.59 16.54
C VAL A 45 1.93 6.98 17.15
N VAL A 46 3.16 7.50 17.17
CA VAL A 46 3.48 8.85 17.64
C VAL A 46 3.66 9.80 16.46
N GLY A 47 3.23 11.05 16.62
CA GLY A 47 3.42 12.08 15.60
C GLY A 47 4.87 12.55 15.60
N VAL A 48 5.53 12.45 14.45
CA VAL A 48 6.87 13.00 14.23
C VAL A 48 6.78 14.01 13.07
N PRO A 49 7.36 15.21 13.21
CA PRO A 49 7.40 16.17 12.10
C PRO A 49 8.02 15.56 10.83
N SER A 50 7.34 15.69 9.69
CA SER A 50 7.78 15.10 8.42
C SER A 50 9.19 15.53 8.01
N ALA A 51 9.57 16.78 8.31
CA ALA A 51 10.91 17.28 8.02
C ALA A 51 12.02 16.47 8.71
N LEU A 52 11.77 16.02 9.95
CA LEU A 52 12.73 15.19 10.69
C LEU A 52 12.83 13.80 10.09
N VAL A 53 11.70 13.21 9.68
CA VAL A 53 11.66 11.89 9.02
C VAL A 53 12.45 11.93 7.71
N VAL A 54 12.21 12.94 6.87
CA VAL A 54 12.90 13.10 5.58
C VAL A 54 14.40 13.35 5.78
N ALA A 55 14.78 14.20 6.73
CA ALA A 55 16.18 14.49 7.03
C ALA A 55 16.92 13.22 7.51
N ALA A 56 16.31 12.47 8.43
CA ALA A 56 16.87 11.21 8.94
C ALA A 56 17.03 10.17 7.83
N ALA A 57 16.01 10.00 6.98
CA ALA A 57 16.05 9.06 5.87
C ALA A 57 17.19 9.39 4.88
N ARG A 58 17.34 10.66 4.49
CA ARG A 58 18.44 11.12 3.63
C ARG A 58 19.81 10.93 4.28
N GLY A 59 19.92 11.19 5.58
CA GLY A 59 21.16 11.00 6.33
C GLY A 59 21.59 9.54 6.38
N LEU A 60 20.67 8.65 6.75
CA LEU A 60 20.92 7.20 6.79
C LEU A 60 21.27 6.62 5.42
N GLU A 61 20.57 7.06 4.37
CA GLU A 61 20.84 6.62 3.00
C GLU A 61 22.26 7.02 2.53
N ARG A 62 22.72 8.24 2.86
CA ARG A 62 24.11 8.67 2.60
C ARG A 62 25.15 7.84 3.34
N LEU A 63 24.78 7.25 4.47
CA LEU A 63 25.64 6.34 5.25
C LEU A 63 25.55 4.88 4.76
N GLY A 64 24.84 4.63 3.65
CA GLY A 64 24.69 3.30 3.06
C GLY A 64 23.67 2.42 3.79
N ALA A 65 22.83 2.98 4.66
CA ALA A 65 21.79 2.22 5.33
C ALA A 65 20.72 1.77 4.32
N THR A 66 20.32 0.51 4.43
CA THR A 66 19.26 -0.09 3.60
C THR A 66 18.18 -0.66 4.50
N ILE A 67 16.98 -0.84 3.95
CA ILE A 67 15.88 -1.49 4.66
C ILE A 67 15.97 -3.00 4.41
N PRO A 68 16.13 -3.83 5.44
CA PRO A 68 16.14 -5.28 5.29
C PRO A 68 14.88 -5.78 4.57
N GLY A 69 15.06 -6.53 3.49
CA GLY A 69 13.95 -7.10 2.71
C GLY A 69 13.29 -6.17 1.70
N ALA A 70 13.69 -4.89 1.59
CA ALA A 70 13.02 -3.92 0.73
C ALA A 70 13.61 -3.75 -0.68
N ARG A 71 14.39 -4.72 -1.21
CA ARG A 71 14.93 -4.77 -2.59
C ARG A 71 15.25 -3.39 -3.20
N ASP A 72 16.33 -2.77 -2.73
CA ASP A 72 16.86 -1.48 -3.23
C ASP A 72 15.93 -0.27 -3.09
N LEU A 73 14.85 -0.37 -2.33
CA LEU A 73 13.99 0.78 -2.08
C LEU A 73 14.72 1.78 -1.16
N ALA A 74 15.03 2.94 -1.72
CA ALA A 74 15.66 4.05 -1.01
C ALA A 74 14.88 4.45 0.26
N LEU A 75 15.60 4.68 1.37
CA LEU A 75 14.99 5.15 2.63
C LEU A 75 14.23 6.46 2.42
N SER A 76 14.77 7.37 1.62
CA SER A 76 14.10 8.62 1.24
C SER A 76 12.78 8.39 0.50
N ARG A 77 12.69 7.34 -0.33
CA ARG A 77 11.45 6.97 -1.03
C ARG A 77 10.39 6.47 -0.05
N VAL A 78 10.77 5.66 0.93
CA VAL A 78 9.86 5.18 1.99
C VAL A 78 9.37 6.35 2.84
N ALA A 79 10.26 7.27 3.21
CA ALA A 79 9.88 8.48 3.95
C ALA A 79 8.83 9.29 3.17
N ALA A 80 9.05 9.54 1.88
CA ALA A 80 8.10 10.27 1.04
C ALA A 80 6.72 9.58 1.01
N LEU A 81 6.67 8.26 0.84
CA LEU A 81 5.42 7.49 0.83
C LEU A 81 4.63 7.59 2.15
N LEU A 82 5.32 7.80 3.28
CA LEU A 82 4.68 7.93 4.60
C LEU A 82 4.28 9.37 4.93
N THR A 83 4.96 10.37 4.36
CA THR A 83 4.73 11.79 4.67
C THR A 83 3.83 12.51 3.68
N GLU A 84 3.70 12.00 2.46
CA GLU A 84 2.92 12.62 1.38
C GLU A 84 1.57 11.92 1.22
N ASN A 85 0.54 12.70 0.88
CA ASN A 85 -0.74 12.13 0.47
C ASN A 85 -0.60 11.50 -0.91
N ASN A 86 -1.18 10.32 -1.11
CA ASN A 86 -1.22 9.68 -2.41
C ASN A 86 -1.99 10.56 -3.42
N PRO A 87 -1.35 11.11 -4.46
CA PRO A 87 -1.99 12.01 -5.40
C PRO A 87 -2.79 11.29 -6.49
N TYR A 88 -2.68 9.95 -6.57
CA TYR A 88 -3.29 9.18 -7.64
C TYR A 88 -4.79 8.97 -7.38
N ARG A 89 -5.62 9.48 -8.29
CA ARG A 89 -7.08 9.35 -8.24
C ARG A 89 -7.57 8.26 -9.20
N SER A 90 -8.54 7.47 -8.75
CA SER A 90 -9.17 6.40 -9.53
C SER A 90 -10.39 6.82 -10.32
N ASP A 91 -10.68 8.12 -10.40
CA ASP A 91 -11.89 8.67 -11.03
C ASP A 91 -12.09 8.14 -12.46
N ARG A 92 -11.01 8.12 -13.24
CA ARG A 92 -11.03 7.60 -14.62
C ARG A 92 -11.27 6.09 -14.69
N ALA A 93 -10.69 5.32 -13.77
CA ALA A 93 -10.89 3.87 -13.71
C ALA A 93 -12.35 3.54 -13.36
N ARG A 94 -12.97 4.30 -12.45
CA ARG A 94 -14.40 4.15 -12.12
C ARG A 94 -15.29 4.46 -13.31
N ALA A 95 -15.03 5.57 -13.99
CA ALA A 95 -15.85 6.05 -15.11
C ALA A 95 -15.74 5.16 -16.35
N VAL A 96 -14.52 4.71 -16.69
CA VAL A 96 -14.25 4.02 -17.96
C VAL A 96 -14.27 2.50 -17.82
N LEU A 97 -13.74 1.97 -16.71
CA LEU A 97 -13.60 0.52 -16.50
C LEU A 97 -14.69 -0.04 -15.56
N GLY A 98 -15.60 0.81 -15.08
CA GLY A 98 -16.57 0.42 -14.05
C GLY A 98 -15.91 -0.03 -12.73
N TRP A 99 -14.64 0.33 -12.52
CA TRP A 99 -13.86 -0.22 -11.42
C TRP A 99 -14.45 0.17 -10.07
N ARG A 100 -14.53 -0.79 -9.14
CA ARG A 100 -14.94 -0.60 -7.75
C ARG A 100 -14.07 -1.48 -6.86
N THR A 101 -13.71 -0.98 -5.69
CA THR A 101 -13.04 -1.79 -4.67
C THR A 101 -14.03 -2.77 -4.06
N VAL A 102 -13.77 -4.07 -4.25
CA VAL A 102 -14.64 -5.17 -3.75
C VAL A 102 -14.26 -5.65 -2.35
N THR A 103 -13.04 -5.36 -1.91
CA THR A 103 -12.52 -5.79 -0.61
C THR A 103 -12.38 -4.58 0.31
N PRO A 104 -13.12 -4.51 1.43
CA PRO A 104 -12.92 -3.47 2.42
C PRO A 104 -11.50 -3.49 3.00
N HIS A 105 -10.96 -2.31 3.34
CA HIS A 105 -9.58 -2.17 3.80
C HIS A 105 -9.23 -3.09 4.98
N ALA A 106 -10.09 -3.12 6.00
CA ALA A 106 -9.91 -3.96 7.18
C ALA A 106 -9.83 -5.46 6.85
N GLU A 107 -10.62 -5.94 5.90
CA GLU A 107 -10.57 -7.33 5.46
C GLU A 107 -9.27 -7.63 4.69
N GLY A 108 -8.79 -6.68 3.89
CA GLY A 108 -7.48 -6.77 3.23
C GLY A 108 -6.34 -6.94 4.22
N LEU A 109 -6.33 -6.16 5.30
CA LEU A 109 -5.32 -6.26 6.38
C LEU A 109 -5.41 -7.61 7.09
N ARG A 110 -6.63 -8.07 7.41
CA ARG A 110 -6.85 -9.34 8.09
C ARG A 110 -6.36 -10.53 7.27
N ARG A 111 -6.62 -10.54 5.96
CA ARG A 111 -6.12 -11.58 5.04
C ARG A 111 -4.60 -11.55 4.91
N THR A 112 -4.02 -10.35 4.83
CA THR A 112 -2.56 -10.16 4.79
C THR A 112 -1.88 -10.67 6.07
N ALA A 113 -2.43 -10.34 7.24
CA ALA A 113 -1.93 -10.83 8.52
C ALA A 113 -2.02 -12.36 8.62
N ALA A 114 -3.14 -12.96 8.18
CA ALA A 114 -3.27 -14.42 8.15
C ALA A 114 -2.21 -15.08 7.26
N TRP A 115 -1.91 -14.50 6.09
CA TRP A 115 -0.84 -14.97 5.21
C TRP A 115 0.54 -14.88 5.88
N LEU A 116 0.88 -13.74 6.49
CA LEU A 116 2.16 -13.56 7.21
C LEU A 116 2.35 -14.55 8.36
N LEU A 117 1.26 -14.90 9.06
CA LEU A 117 1.27 -15.88 10.14
C LEU A 117 1.31 -17.34 9.65
N GLY A 118 1.41 -17.56 8.33
CA GLY A 118 1.40 -18.91 7.73
C GLY A 118 0.03 -19.58 7.74
N ARG A 119 -1.03 -18.85 8.07
CA ARG A 119 -2.42 -19.36 8.18
C ARG A 119 -3.23 -19.15 6.90
N GLY A 120 -2.67 -18.42 5.92
CA GLY A 120 -3.30 -18.13 4.62
C GLY A 120 -2.85 -19.02 3.46
N GLY A 121 -2.09 -20.09 3.73
CA GLY A 121 -1.53 -20.93 2.68
C GLY A 121 -2.57 -21.88 2.05
N GLN A 122 -2.99 -21.57 0.83
CA GLN A 122 -3.24 -22.62 -0.17
C GLN A 122 -1.96 -22.80 -1.00
N GLY A 123 -1.37 -24.00 -0.91
CA GLY A 123 -0.60 -24.72 -1.93
C GLY A 123 0.56 -24.01 -2.66
N GLY A 124 1.80 -24.44 -2.37
CA GLY A 124 2.96 -24.06 -3.19
C GLY A 124 4.29 -24.66 -2.73
N ARG A 125 4.31 -25.94 -2.35
CA ARG A 125 5.53 -26.77 -2.36
C ARG A 125 5.34 -27.88 -3.38
N THR A 126 5.85 -27.65 -4.58
CA THR A 126 6.42 -28.66 -5.49
C THR A 126 7.41 -27.94 -6.38
#